data_AF-A0A7C5LNR6-F1
#
_entry.id   AF-A0A7C5LNR6-F1
#
_cell.length_a   1.000
_cell.length_b   1.000
_cell.length_c   1.000
_cell.angle_alpha   90.00
_cell.angle_beta   90.00
_cell.angle_gamma   90.00
#
_symmetry.space_group_name_H-M   'P 1'
#
loop_
_entity.id
_entity.type
_entity.pdbx_description
1 polymer ?
#
loop_
_entity_poly.entity_id
_entity_poly.type
_entity_poly.pdbx_seq_one_letter_code
_entity_poly.pdbx_strand_id
1 'polypeptide(L)' 'RAMARHLQAVGQTGECLNVTGGFEGDKDDAGHRGTRNGWKAAGLPWRQG' A
#
# COMPACT_ATOMS: atom_id res chain seq x y z
N ARG A 1 0.45 1.61 -10.18
CA ARG A 1 0.65 1.40 -11.64
C ARG A 1 1.83 0.47 -12.00
N ALA A 2 2.83 0.27 -11.13
CA ALA A 2 3.98 -0.60 -11.44
C ALA A 2 3.57 -2.05 -11.77
N MET A 3 2.66 -2.64 -10.98
CA MET A 3 2.17 -4.01 -11.21
C MET A 3 1.46 -4.19 -12.55
N ALA A 4 0.57 -3.26 -12.92
CA ALA A 4 -0.13 -3.30 -14.21
C ALA A 4 0.86 -3.27 -15.40
N ARG A 5 1.92 -2.48 -15.31
CA ARG A 5 2.99 -2.47 -16.34
C ARG A 5 3.77 -3.78 -16.38
N HIS A 6 4.02 -4.39 -15.22
CA HIS A 6 4.69 -5.67 -15.16
C HIS A 6 3.87 -6.77 -15.84
N LEU A 7 2.56 -6.88 -15.51
CA LEU A 7 1.66 -7.85 -16.14
C LEU A 7 1.66 -7.72 -17.67
N GLN A 8 1.59 -6.48 -18.19
CA GLN A 8 1.70 -6.23 -19.63
C GLN A 8 3.03 -6.72 -20.21
N ALA A 9 4.15 -6.44 -19.53
CA ALA A 9 5.48 -6.85 -20.00
C ALA A 9 5.68 -8.37 -20.03
N VAL A 10 5.00 -9.11 -19.16
CA VAL A 10 5.07 -10.59 -19.10
C VAL A 10 3.91 -11.28 -19.83
N GLY A 11 3.08 -10.53 -20.57
CA GLY A 11 1.97 -11.07 -21.34
C GLY A 11 0.82 -11.64 -20.50
N GLN A 12 0.69 -11.21 -19.24
CA GLN A 12 -0.38 -11.62 -18.34
C GLN A 12 -1.46 -10.55 -18.22
N THR A 13 -2.68 -10.97 -17.93
CA THR A 13 -3.81 -10.06 -17.64
C THR A 13 -4.30 -10.29 -16.22
N GLY A 14 -4.75 -9.21 -15.57
CA GLY A 14 -5.25 -9.25 -14.21
C GLY A 14 -5.71 -7.88 -13.74
N GLU A 15 -6.64 -7.86 -12.79
CA GLU A 15 -7.09 -6.63 -12.16
C GLU A 15 -6.03 -6.14 -11.16
N CYS A 16 -5.61 -4.88 -11.32
CA CYS A 16 -4.62 -4.26 -10.45
C CYS A 16 -5.28 -3.13 -9.65
N LEU A 17 -5.59 -3.41 -8.39
CA LEU A 17 -6.13 -2.42 -7.47
C LEU A 17 -5.01 -1.74 -6.68
N ASN A 18 -5.14 -0.43 -6.44
CA ASN A 18 -4.27 0.26 -5.49
C ASN A 18 -5.01 0.38 -4.16
N VAL A 19 -4.35 0.01 -3.06
CA VAL A 19 -4.84 0.29 -1.71
C VAL A 19 -4.45 1.73 -1.36
N THR A 20 -5.44 2.62 -1.26
CA THR A 20 -5.23 4.02 -0.88
C THR A 20 -4.52 4.13 0.47
N GLY A 21 -3.52 5.00 0.58
CA GLY A 21 -2.70 5.14 1.78
C GLY A 21 -1.65 4.03 1.98
N GLY A 22 -1.69 2.95 1.21
CA GLY A 22 -0.74 1.85 1.34
C GLY A 22 -0.72 1.24 2.75
N PHE A 23 0.44 0.75 3.18
CA PHE A 23 0.58 0.10 4.48
C PHE A 23 0.72 1.09 5.65
N GLU A 24 1.67 2.03 5.55
CA GLU A 24 1.99 2.97 6.65
C GLU A 24 1.38 4.37 6.47
N GLY A 25 0.75 4.67 5.33
CA GLY A 25 0.13 5.97 5.16
C GLY A 25 1.11 7.13 5.01
N ASP A 26 0.58 8.33 5.12
CA ASP A 26 1.26 9.61 5.05
C ASP A 26 2.11 9.88 6.31
N LYS A 27 3.03 10.85 6.20
CA LYS A 27 3.79 11.31 7.37
C LYS A 27 2.92 12.21 8.24
N ASP A 28 3.07 12.09 9.55
CA ASP A 28 2.58 13.08 10.50
C ASP A 28 3.49 14.32 10.59
N ASP A 29 3.12 15.26 11.47
CA ASP A 29 3.84 16.53 11.63
C ASP A 29 5.25 16.33 12.21
N ALA A 30 5.51 15.19 12.86
CA ALA A 30 6.84 14.79 13.33
C ALA A 30 7.62 13.99 12.27
N GLY A 31 7.02 13.70 11.12
CA GLY A 31 7.62 12.96 10.02
C GLY A 31 7.50 11.44 10.12
N HIS A 32 6.75 10.91 11.10
CA HIS A 32 6.55 9.47 11.26
C HIS A 32 5.39 8.96 10.41
N ARG A 33 5.45 7.69 9.99
CA ARG A 33 4.33 7.00 9.33
C ARG A 33 3.65 6.02 10.29
N GLY A 34 2.51 5.48 9.88
CA GLY A 34 1.73 4.50 10.62
C GLY A 34 0.78 5.12 11.64
N THR A 35 0.60 6.44 11.63
CA THR A 35 -0.19 7.19 12.61
C THR A 35 -1.42 7.88 12.02
N ARG A 36 -1.38 8.31 10.75
CA ARG A 36 -2.48 9.07 10.10
C ARG A 36 -3.49 8.24 9.31
N ASN A 37 -3.01 7.37 8.43
CA ASN A 37 -3.83 6.54 7.54
C ASN A 37 -3.03 5.30 7.11
N GLY A 38 -3.60 4.51 6.18
CA GLY A 38 -3.02 3.25 5.73
C GLY A 38 -3.43 2.06 6.60
N TRP A 39 -3.09 0.87 6.10
CA TRP A 39 -3.51 -0.42 6.69
C TRP A 39 -3.17 -0.54 8.18
N LYS A 40 -1.94 -0.14 8.56
CA LYS A 40 -1.47 -0.21 9.94
C LYS A 40 -2.24 0.75 10.86
N ALA A 41 -2.43 2.00 10.46
CA ALA A 41 -3.15 3.00 11.26
C ALA A 41 -4.66 2.68 11.37
N ALA A 42 -5.23 2.01 10.36
CA ALA A 42 -6.62 1.55 10.37
C ALA A 42 -6.88 0.34 11.30
N GLY A 43 -5.86 -0.20 11.97
CA GLY A 43 -6.01 -1.34 12.87
C GLY A 43 -6.37 -2.66 12.17
N LEU A 44 -6.14 -2.76 10.85
CA LEU A 44 -6.42 -3.97 10.08
C LEU A 44 -5.40 -5.06 10.46
N PRO A 45 -5.75 -6.36 10.36
CA PRO A 45 -4.85 -7.44 10.76
C PRO A 45 -3.51 -7.38 10.02
N TRP A 46 -2.40 -7.41 10.77
CA TRP A 46 -1.04 -7.55 10.27
C TRP A 46 -0.13 -8.07 11.37
N ARG A 47 1.09 -8.49 11.01
CA ARG A 47 2.12 -8.92 11.95
C ARG A 47 3.51 -8.54 11.47
N GLN A 48 4.42 -8.33 12.40
CA GLN A 48 5.86 -8.24 12.17
C GLN A 48 6.56 -9.06 13.24
N GLY A 49 7.48 -9.93 12.83
CA GLY A 49 8.20 -10.88 13.68
C GLY A 49 9.22 -11.62 12.85
#